data_AF-A0A537CBL5-F1
#
_entry.id   AF-A0A537CBL5-F1
#
_cell.length_a   1.000
_cell.length_b   1.000
_cell.length_c   1.000
_cell.angle_alpha   90.00
_cell.angle_beta   90.00
_cell.angle_gamma   90.00
#
_symmetry.space_group_name_H-M   'P 1'
#
loop_
_entity.id
_entity.type
_entity.pdbx_description
1 polymer ?
#
loop_
_entity_poly.entity_id
_entity_poly.type
_entity_poly.pdbx_seq_one_letter_code
_entity_poly.pdbx_strand_id
1 'polypeptide(L)'
;MDRLSLDLERMGGGLAAPEATSPAPSRAAQARAARVEAALEAPRAEPPLPSPAALLRVNADTLDHLITESGEIAIARSRIEAELRQVKQSLGDLKDSVTRLRSQLREVEVQADSQMQSRRSVLEERDRDFDPLEFDRYTRLQELTRMMAESLNDAASIQQSLLKNLGETDAGLLQQARISRDVQQELMRMRAVPFSNLNERLYRIMRQTARELGKKAELEIEGGQVELDRSVLEKIGAPLEHMLRNALGHGVESP
;
A
#
# COMPACT_ATOMS: atom_id res chain seq x y z
N MET A 1 83.18 15.46 9.71
CA MET A 1 82.79 16.67 8.96
C MET A 1 81.38 17.07 9.40
N ASP A 2 81.19 17.50 10.64
CA ASP A 2 81.44 18.82 11.23
C ASP A 2 80.21 19.73 11.17
N ARG A 3 79.61 19.95 12.35
CA ARG A 3 78.74 21.07 12.82
C ARG A 3 77.98 20.70 14.10
N LEU A 4 78.62 19.92 14.98
CA LEU A 4 78.11 19.48 16.28
C LEU A 4 78.99 19.99 17.45
N SER A 5 79.78 21.04 17.23
CA SER A 5 80.95 21.31 18.09
C SER A 5 81.22 22.78 18.41
N LEU A 6 80.28 23.71 18.22
CA LEU A 6 80.58 25.14 18.47
C LEU A 6 79.71 25.91 19.46
N ASP A 7 78.65 25.36 20.03
CA ASP A 7 77.88 26.10 21.05
C ASP A 7 77.56 25.27 22.31
N LEU A 8 78.44 24.31 22.63
CA LEU A 8 78.46 23.59 23.92
C LEU A 8 79.60 24.09 24.83
N GLU A 9 80.00 25.36 24.73
CA GLU A 9 81.07 25.93 25.54
C GLU A 9 80.76 27.35 26.05
N ARG A 10 79.51 27.57 26.47
CA ARG A 10 79.18 28.57 27.48
C ARG A 10 78.33 27.94 28.58
N MET A 11 79.00 27.07 29.34
CA MET A 11 78.60 26.75 30.71
C MET A 11 78.49 28.02 31.55
N GLY A 12 77.48 28.02 32.43
CA GLY A 12 77.70 28.45 33.80
C GLY A 12 77.04 29.75 34.20
N GLY A 13 75.95 29.64 34.97
CA GLY A 13 75.61 30.67 35.95
C GLY A 13 74.15 30.80 36.32
N GLY A 14 73.75 30.16 37.41
CA GLY A 14 72.95 30.82 38.45
C GLY A 14 71.43 30.67 38.39
N LEU A 15 70.91 29.89 39.34
CA LEU A 15 69.53 29.91 39.82
C LEU A 15 69.10 31.29 40.34
N ALA A 16 67.87 31.72 40.03
CA ALA A 16 66.96 32.40 40.95
C ALA A 16 65.55 32.56 40.34
N ALA A 17 64.55 31.97 40.99
CA ALA A 17 63.20 32.52 41.08
C ALA A 17 63.03 32.99 42.54
N PRO A 18 61.99 33.76 42.94
CA PRO A 18 60.87 34.34 42.18
C PRO A 18 60.63 35.84 42.49
N GLU A 19 59.67 36.51 41.85
CA GLU A 19 58.67 37.32 42.58
C GLU A 19 57.51 37.76 41.68
N ALA A 20 56.31 37.68 42.26
CA ALA A 20 55.03 37.93 41.64
C ALA A 20 54.69 39.42 41.65
N THR A 21 54.14 39.92 40.55
CA THR A 21 53.29 41.12 40.55
C THR A 21 52.14 40.94 39.57
N SER A 22 50.93 40.95 40.12
CA SER A 22 49.66 40.83 39.41
C SER A 22 49.29 42.17 38.76
N PRO A 23 48.83 42.23 37.49
CA PRO A 23 48.05 43.35 37.00
C PRO A 23 46.55 42.99 36.91
N ALA A 24 45.73 43.90 37.41
CA ALA A 24 44.27 43.82 37.49
C ALA A 24 43.56 43.53 36.14
N PRO A 25 42.36 42.90 36.16
CA PRO A 25 41.62 42.58 34.94
C PRO A 25 41.05 43.84 34.27
N SER A 26 41.28 43.97 32.96
CA SER A 26 40.78 45.05 32.12
C SER A 26 39.25 45.03 31.99
N ARG A 27 38.62 46.18 32.25
CA ARG A 27 37.17 46.48 32.08
C ARG A 27 36.61 46.06 30.71
N ALA A 28 37.44 45.93 29.68
CA ALA A 28 37.01 45.53 28.34
C ALA A 28 36.57 44.05 28.25
N ALA A 29 37.11 43.17 29.11
CA ALA A 29 36.74 41.76 29.15
C ALA A 29 35.39 41.53 29.86
N GLN A 30 35.11 42.32 30.90
CA GLN A 30 33.85 42.26 31.65
C GLN A 30 32.65 42.76 30.82
N ALA A 31 32.85 43.77 29.97
CA ALA A 31 31.81 44.26 29.06
C ALA A 31 31.43 43.25 27.96
N ARG A 32 32.37 42.40 27.53
CA ARG A 32 32.10 41.31 26.59
C ARG A 32 31.42 40.11 27.26
N ALA A 33 31.80 39.75 28.48
CA ALA A 33 31.15 38.70 29.24
C ALA A 33 29.68 39.05 29.58
N ALA A 34 29.42 40.28 30.04
CA ALA A 34 28.06 40.75 30.35
C ALA A 34 27.15 40.81 29.12
N ARG A 35 27.70 41.06 27.92
CA ARG A 35 26.94 41.07 26.67
C ARG A 35 26.63 39.66 26.13
N VAL A 36 27.41 38.66 26.54
CA VAL A 36 27.18 37.24 26.22
C VAL A 36 26.18 36.63 27.19
N GLU A 37 26.21 37.00 28.48
CA GLU A 37 25.19 36.57 29.46
C GLU A 37 23.81 37.20 29.18
N ALA A 38 23.76 38.49 28.81
CA ALA A 38 22.49 39.15 28.46
C ALA A 38 21.85 38.63 27.15
N ALA A 39 22.59 37.87 26.32
CA ALA A 39 22.07 37.26 25.10
C ALA A 39 21.46 35.86 25.33
N LEU A 40 21.61 35.30 26.53
CA LEU A 40 21.10 33.97 26.90
C LEU A 40 19.74 34.00 27.61
N GLU A 41 19.18 35.20 27.86
CA GLU A 41 17.92 35.43 28.59
C GLU A 41 16.81 36.04 27.72
N ALA A 42 16.83 35.79 26.41
CA ALA A 42 15.64 36.04 25.59
C ALA A 42 14.60 34.94 25.87
N PRO A 43 13.32 35.26 26.12
CA PRO A 43 12.28 34.24 26.19
C PRO A 43 12.27 33.52 24.85
N ARG A 44 12.51 32.20 24.86
CA ARG A 44 12.24 31.36 23.70
C ARG A 44 10.74 31.51 23.39
N ALA A 45 10.41 32.28 22.37
CA ALA A 45 9.07 32.30 21.81
C ALA A 45 8.76 30.86 21.38
N GLU A 46 7.81 30.23 22.06
CA GLU A 46 7.23 28.97 21.63
C GLU A 46 6.80 29.10 20.17
N PRO A 47 7.06 28.11 19.30
CA PRO A 47 6.56 28.14 17.95
C PRO A 47 5.03 28.32 18.01
N PRO A 48 4.44 29.19 17.17
CA PRO A 48 3.01 29.43 17.22
C PRO A 48 2.29 28.10 17.03
N LEU A 49 1.40 27.77 17.98
CA LEU A 49 0.51 26.62 17.88
C LEU A 49 -0.13 26.62 16.49
N PRO A 50 -0.17 25.49 15.78
CA PRO A 50 -0.86 25.42 14.51
C PRO A 50 -2.28 25.96 14.70
N SER A 51 -2.69 26.90 13.84
CA SER A 51 -4.03 27.46 13.84
C SER A 51 -5.04 26.32 13.98
N PRO A 52 -6.06 26.43 14.85
CA PRO A 52 -6.95 25.32 15.11
C PRO A 52 -7.55 24.87 13.78
N ALA A 53 -7.13 23.68 13.32
CA ALA A 53 -7.70 23.06 12.15
C ALA A 53 -9.21 23.05 12.36
N ALA A 54 -9.97 23.43 11.34
CA ALA A 54 -11.42 23.41 11.43
C ALA A 54 -11.87 21.98 11.79
N LEU A 55 -12.25 21.79 13.06
CA LEU A 55 -12.70 20.50 13.56
C LEU A 55 -14.09 20.24 12.96
N LEU A 56 -14.14 19.34 11.98
CA LEU A 56 -15.40 18.87 11.41
C LEU A 56 -15.95 17.74 12.28
N ARG A 57 -17.11 17.98 12.91
CA ARG A 57 -17.78 16.95 13.72
C ARG A 57 -18.53 16.01 12.80
N VAL A 58 -18.07 14.75 12.72
CA VAL A 58 -18.69 13.72 11.89
C VAL A 58 -19.62 12.85 12.75
N ASN A 59 -20.75 12.42 12.18
CA ASN A 59 -21.64 11.46 12.84
C ASN A 59 -21.02 10.05 12.81
N ALA A 60 -21.04 9.36 13.95
CA ALA A 60 -20.45 8.04 14.07
C ALA A 60 -21.16 6.96 13.23
N ASP A 61 -22.48 7.04 13.12
CA ASP A 61 -23.28 6.09 12.34
C ASP A 61 -22.94 6.21 10.84
N THR A 62 -22.62 7.43 10.38
CA THR A 62 -22.17 7.67 9.00
C THR A 62 -20.79 7.05 8.74
N LEU A 63 -19.85 7.17 9.68
CA LEU A 63 -18.53 6.53 9.58
C LEU A 63 -18.67 5.00 9.52
N ASP A 64 -19.55 4.44 10.36
CA ASP A 64 -19.82 3.00 10.37
C ASP A 64 -20.45 2.51 9.06
N HIS A 65 -21.36 3.28 8.48
CA HIS A 65 -21.93 2.99 7.16
C HIS A 65 -20.87 2.99 6.06
N LEU A 66 -20.01 4.01 6.01
CA LEU A 66 -18.96 4.13 4.99
C LEU A 66 -17.94 2.99 5.07
N ILE A 67 -17.60 2.54 6.27
CA ILE A 67 -16.74 1.37 6.48
C ILE A 67 -17.41 0.10 5.94
N THR A 68 -18.71 -0.05 6.19
CA THR A 68 -19.50 -1.18 5.70
C THR A 68 -19.56 -1.18 4.18
N GLU A 69 -19.89 -0.03 3.57
CA GLU A 69 -19.89 0.15 2.11
C GLU A 69 -18.51 -0.14 1.50
N SER A 70 -17.43 0.29 2.14
CA SER A 70 -16.07 -0.03 1.70
C SER A 70 -15.81 -1.54 1.68
N GLY A 71 -16.32 -2.27 2.69
CA GLY A 71 -16.31 -3.72 2.72
C GLY A 71 -17.12 -4.35 1.58
N GLU A 72 -18.32 -3.84 1.30
CA GLU A 72 -19.15 -4.31 0.19
C GLU A 72 -18.50 -4.08 -1.17
N ILE A 73 -17.84 -2.93 -1.36
CA ILE A 73 -17.05 -2.62 -2.57
C ILE A 73 -15.94 -3.65 -2.76
N ALA A 74 -15.25 -4.06 -1.70
CA ALA A 74 -14.22 -5.09 -1.78
C ALA A 74 -14.78 -6.46 -2.20
N ILE A 75 -15.97 -6.83 -1.71
CA ILE A 75 -16.66 -8.07 -2.10
C ILE A 75 -17.10 -8.00 -3.57
N ALA A 76 -17.73 -6.90 -3.98
CA ALA A 76 -18.15 -6.68 -5.36
C ALA A 76 -16.95 -6.75 -6.33
N ARG A 77 -15.82 -6.15 -5.95
CA ARG A 77 -14.57 -6.23 -6.72
C ARG A 77 -14.08 -7.66 -6.88
N SER A 78 -14.05 -8.44 -5.79
CA SER A 78 -13.63 -9.85 -5.83
C SER A 78 -14.47 -10.68 -6.80
N ARG A 79 -15.78 -10.41 -6.86
CA ARG A 79 -16.68 -11.03 -7.85
C ARG A 79 -16.31 -10.64 -9.28
N ILE A 80 -16.09 -9.35 -9.54
CA ILE A 80 -15.66 -8.85 -10.86
C ILE A 80 -14.32 -9.49 -11.27
N GLU A 81 -13.35 -9.55 -10.36
CA GLU A 81 -12.06 -10.22 -10.63
C GLU A 81 -12.24 -11.69 -11.01
N ALA A 82 -13.19 -12.41 -10.39
CA ALA A 82 -13.51 -13.78 -10.76
C ALA A 82 -14.14 -13.89 -12.16
N GLU A 83 -15.07 -13.00 -12.50
CA GLU A 83 -15.68 -12.94 -13.83
C GLU A 83 -14.65 -12.60 -14.91
N LEU A 84 -13.75 -11.65 -14.65
CA LEU A 84 -12.68 -11.30 -15.59
C LEU A 84 -11.71 -12.46 -15.82
N ARG A 85 -11.38 -13.24 -14.78
CA ARG A 85 -10.61 -14.48 -14.94
C ARG A 85 -11.33 -15.49 -15.83
N GLN A 86 -12.65 -15.65 -15.67
CA GLN A 86 -13.45 -16.53 -16.53
C GLN A 86 -13.45 -16.05 -17.99
N VAL A 87 -13.65 -14.74 -18.23
CA VAL A 87 -13.60 -14.16 -19.58
C VAL A 87 -12.22 -14.36 -20.23
N LYS A 88 -11.14 -14.19 -19.46
CA LYS A 88 -9.77 -14.45 -19.92
C LYS A 88 -9.58 -15.88 -20.39
N GLN A 89 -10.12 -16.85 -19.65
CA GLN A 89 -10.07 -18.26 -20.02
C GLN A 89 -10.85 -18.50 -21.32
N SER A 90 -12.08 -18.01 -21.43
CA SER A 90 -12.89 -18.16 -22.65
C SER A 90 -12.23 -17.54 -23.88
N LEU A 91 -11.53 -16.41 -23.74
CA LEU A 91 -10.76 -15.80 -24.82
C LEU A 91 -9.54 -16.65 -25.21
N GLY A 92 -8.93 -17.35 -24.24
CA GLY A 92 -7.90 -18.36 -24.50
C GLY A 92 -8.45 -19.54 -25.31
N ASP A 93 -9.60 -20.08 -24.91
CA ASP A 93 -10.25 -21.19 -25.62
C ASP A 93 -10.67 -20.79 -27.05
N LEU A 94 -11.12 -19.53 -27.22
CA LEU A 94 -11.41 -18.95 -28.54
C LEU A 94 -10.15 -18.85 -29.41
N LYS A 95 -9.03 -18.39 -28.86
CA LYS A 95 -7.73 -18.33 -29.56
C LYS A 95 -7.33 -19.72 -30.09
N ASP A 96 -7.46 -20.73 -29.25
CA ASP A 96 -7.12 -22.11 -29.62
C ASP A 96 -8.07 -22.63 -30.71
N SER A 97 -9.36 -22.30 -30.62
CA SER A 97 -10.36 -22.63 -31.63
C SER A 97 -10.06 -21.98 -32.98
N VAL A 98 -9.71 -20.69 -33.01
CA VAL A 98 -9.31 -19.97 -34.24
C VAL A 98 -8.04 -20.57 -34.84
N THR A 99 -7.07 -20.96 -34.00
CA THR A 99 -5.82 -21.61 -34.46
C THR A 99 -6.11 -22.97 -35.11
N ARG A 100 -7.00 -23.78 -34.51
CA ARG A 100 -7.45 -25.06 -35.11
C ARG A 100 -8.16 -24.84 -36.44
N LEU A 101 -9.11 -23.89 -36.50
CA LEU A 101 -9.85 -23.59 -37.73
C LEU A 101 -8.93 -23.11 -38.86
N ARG A 102 -7.91 -22.30 -38.56
CA ARG A 102 -6.89 -21.91 -39.55
C ARG A 102 -6.12 -23.10 -40.10
N SER A 103 -5.76 -24.05 -39.23
CA SER A 103 -5.05 -25.26 -39.63
C SER A 103 -5.91 -26.14 -40.54
N GLN A 104 -7.18 -26.34 -40.16
CA GLN A 104 -8.16 -27.08 -40.97
C GLN A 104 -8.43 -26.41 -42.32
N LEU A 105 -8.58 -25.08 -42.33
CA LEU A 105 -8.78 -24.33 -43.58
C LEU A 105 -7.58 -24.48 -44.52
N ARG A 106 -6.35 -24.47 -43.97
CA ARG A 106 -5.13 -24.70 -44.74
C ARG A 106 -5.06 -26.13 -45.29
N GLU A 107 -5.47 -27.13 -44.52
CA GLU A 107 -5.55 -28.51 -45.00
C GLU A 107 -6.56 -28.65 -46.14
N VAL A 108 -7.74 -28.03 -46.02
CA VAL A 108 -8.76 -28.01 -47.07
C VAL A 108 -8.23 -27.36 -48.35
N GLU A 109 -7.51 -26.25 -48.23
CA GLU A 109 -6.89 -25.55 -49.37
C GLU A 109 -5.87 -26.46 -50.08
N VAL A 110 -4.96 -27.10 -49.32
CA VAL A 110 -3.94 -28.01 -49.89
C VAL A 110 -4.58 -29.24 -50.53
N GLN A 111 -5.62 -29.81 -49.93
CA GLN A 111 -6.34 -30.96 -50.49
C GLN A 111 -7.08 -30.57 -51.78
N ALA A 112 -7.74 -29.41 -51.81
CA ALA A 112 -8.43 -28.92 -52.98
C ALA A 112 -7.47 -28.70 -54.16
N ASP A 113 -6.31 -28.10 -53.92
CA ASP A 113 -5.28 -27.88 -54.94
C ASP A 113 -4.69 -29.20 -55.45
N SER A 114 -4.39 -30.14 -54.55
CA SER A 114 -3.87 -31.47 -54.91
C SER A 114 -4.87 -32.27 -55.76
N GLN A 115 -6.16 -32.26 -55.38
CA GLN A 115 -7.24 -32.87 -56.15
C GLN A 115 -7.38 -32.23 -57.53
N MET A 116 -7.30 -30.90 -57.61
CA MET A 116 -7.32 -30.18 -58.89
C MET A 116 -6.19 -30.60 -59.82
N GLN A 117 -4.96 -30.62 -59.30
CA GLN A 117 -3.78 -31.00 -60.08
C GLN A 117 -3.87 -32.44 -60.59
N SER A 118 -4.26 -33.38 -59.73
CA SER A 118 -4.45 -34.78 -60.12
C SER A 118 -5.56 -34.97 -61.16
N ARG A 119 -6.67 -34.23 -61.02
CA ARG A 119 -7.80 -34.34 -61.94
C ARG A 119 -7.47 -33.73 -63.31
N ARG A 120 -6.73 -32.62 -63.33
CA ARG A 120 -6.19 -32.00 -64.55
C ARG A 120 -5.23 -32.93 -65.28
N SER A 121 -4.28 -33.56 -64.57
CA SER A 121 -3.32 -34.48 -65.22
C SER A 121 -4.01 -35.70 -65.84
N VAL A 122 -5.04 -36.25 -65.20
CA VAL A 122 -5.81 -37.39 -65.75
C VAL A 122 -6.61 -37.01 -67.00
N LEU A 123 -7.14 -35.78 -67.05
CA LEU A 123 -7.89 -35.29 -68.20
C LEU A 123 -6.98 -35.00 -69.39
N GLU A 124 -5.79 -34.44 -69.13
CA GLU A 124 -4.71 -34.28 -70.12
C GLU A 124 -4.26 -35.64 -70.70
N GLU A 125 -4.07 -36.67 -69.86
CA GLU A 125 -3.73 -38.03 -70.33
C GLU A 125 -4.82 -38.69 -71.20
N ARG A 126 -6.08 -38.31 -70.99
CA ARG A 126 -7.23 -38.84 -71.73
C ARG A 126 -7.66 -37.97 -72.91
N ASP A 127 -6.87 -36.95 -73.24
CA ASP A 127 -7.14 -35.96 -74.30
C ASP A 127 -8.55 -35.36 -74.18
N ARG A 128 -8.96 -35.08 -72.93
CA ARG A 128 -10.24 -34.46 -72.59
C ARG A 128 -10.00 -33.13 -71.92
N ASP A 129 -10.70 -32.11 -72.36
CA ASP A 129 -10.65 -30.79 -71.73
C ASP A 129 -11.42 -30.77 -70.40
N PHE A 130 -10.88 -29.98 -69.46
CA PHE A 130 -11.51 -29.67 -68.18
C PHE A 130 -12.70 -28.73 -68.41
N ASP A 131 -13.89 -29.07 -67.93
CA ASP A 131 -15.09 -28.31 -68.29
C ASP A 131 -15.20 -26.96 -67.52
N PRO A 132 -15.88 -25.93 -68.09
CA PRO A 132 -16.04 -24.64 -67.44
C PRO A 132 -16.82 -24.65 -66.11
N LEU A 133 -17.73 -25.62 -65.90
CA LEU A 133 -18.52 -25.74 -64.66
C LEU A 133 -17.67 -26.30 -63.51
N GLU A 134 -16.73 -27.19 -63.80
CA GLU A 134 -15.74 -27.68 -62.85
C GLU A 134 -14.81 -26.53 -62.43
N PHE A 135 -14.33 -25.71 -63.37
CA PHE A 135 -13.54 -24.51 -63.05
C PHE A 135 -14.29 -23.53 -62.14
N ASP A 136 -15.56 -23.27 -62.39
CA ASP A 136 -16.39 -22.38 -61.54
C ASP A 136 -16.50 -22.92 -60.10
N ARG A 137 -16.69 -24.24 -59.94
CA ARG A 137 -16.75 -24.88 -58.60
C ARG A 137 -15.47 -24.70 -57.80
N TYR A 138 -14.30 -24.88 -58.44
CA TYR A 138 -13.01 -24.70 -57.77
C TYR A 138 -12.71 -23.24 -57.47
N THR A 139 -13.02 -22.35 -58.41
CA THR A 139 -12.87 -20.89 -58.22
C THR A 139 -13.70 -20.43 -57.02
N ARG A 140 -14.96 -20.88 -56.92
CA ARG A 140 -15.84 -20.56 -55.79
C ARG A 140 -15.35 -21.12 -54.46
N LEU A 141 -14.74 -22.31 -54.45
CA LEU A 141 -14.12 -22.87 -53.24
C LEU A 141 -12.91 -22.02 -52.79
N GLN A 142 -12.07 -21.59 -53.73
CA GLN A 142 -10.93 -20.72 -53.43
C GLN A 142 -11.38 -19.34 -52.90
N GLU A 143 -12.44 -18.76 -53.47
CA GLU A 143 -13.03 -17.52 -52.96
C GLU A 143 -13.57 -17.68 -51.54
N LEU A 144 -14.32 -18.75 -51.28
CA LEU A 144 -14.88 -19.04 -49.95
C LEU A 144 -13.77 -19.27 -48.91
N THR A 145 -12.74 -20.05 -49.24
CA THR A 145 -11.62 -20.31 -48.33
C THR A 145 -10.83 -19.04 -48.03
N ARG A 146 -10.62 -18.17 -49.03
CA ARG A 146 -10.00 -16.86 -48.81
C ARG A 146 -10.83 -15.95 -47.90
N MET A 147 -12.14 -15.86 -48.14
CA MET A 147 -13.05 -15.10 -47.26
C MET A 147 -13.09 -15.65 -45.83
N MET A 148 -13.04 -16.98 -45.67
CA MET A 148 -12.95 -17.63 -44.36
C MET A 148 -11.62 -17.31 -43.65
N ALA A 149 -10.51 -17.32 -44.38
CA ALA A 149 -9.19 -17.00 -43.83
C ALA A 149 -9.14 -15.56 -43.31
N GLU A 150 -9.72 -14.62 -44.07
CA GLU A 150 -9.83 -13.21 -43.70
C GLU A 150 -10.71 -13.04 -42.43
N SER A 151 -11.88 -13.68 -42.39
CA SER A 151 -12.75 -13.68 -41.21
C SER A 151 -12.10 -14.28 -39.96
N LEU A 152 -11.33 -15.36 -40.10
CA LEU A 152 -10.55 -15.94 -39.01
C LEU A 152 -9.44 -15.00 -38.52
N ASN A 153 -8.89 -14.19 -39.43
CA ASN A 153 -7.91 -13.17 -39.07
C ASN A 153 -8.52 -12.00 -38.30
N ASP A 154 -9.71 -11.56 -38.70
CA ASP A 154 -10.47 -10.56 -37.97
C ASP A 154 -10.84 -11.06 -36.57
N ALA A 155 -11.33 -12.30 -36.46
CA ALA A 155 -11.65 -12.92 -35.18
C ALA A 155 -10.42 -13.00 -34.24
N ALA A 156 -9.25 -13.37 -34.76
CA ALA A 156 -8.01 -13.36 -33.99
C ALA A 156 -7.62 -11.95 -33.52
N SER A 157 -7.79 -10.95 -34.39
CA SER A 157 -7.46 -9.55 -34.08
C SER A 157 -8.38 -8.99 -32.99
N ILE A 158 -9.69 -9.27 -33.08
CA ILE A 158 -10.67 -8.91 -32.06
C ILE A 158 -10.33 -9.59 -30.73
N GLN A 159 -10.07 -10.91 -30.74
CA GLN A 159 -9.70 -11.67 -29.55
C GLN A 159 -8.45 -11.09 -28.88
N GLN A 160 -7.44 -10.70 -29.65
CA GLN A 160 -6.21 -10.09 -29.13
C GLN A 160 -6.47 -8.71 -28.51
N SER A 161 -7.29 -7.89 -29.16
CA SER A 161 -7.71 -6.58 -28.62
C SER A 161 -8.47 -6.74 -27.29
N LEU A 162 -9.39 -7.70 -27.21
CA LEU A 162 -10.13 -8.00 -25.99
C LEU A 162 -9.22 -8.47 -24.86
N LEU A 163 -8.22 -9.33 -25.12
CA LEU A 163 -7.24 -9.73 -24.11
C LEU A 163 -6.42 -8.54 -23.59
N LYS A 164 -6.04 -7.61 -24.47
CA LYS A 164 -5.32 -6.40 -24.08
C LYS A 164 -6.19 -5.52 -23.16
N ASN A 165 -7.42 -5.22 -23.57
CA ASN A 165 -8.36 -4.41 -22.78
C ASN A 165 -8.66 -5.06 -21.42
N LEU A 166 -8.72 -6.39 -21.37
CA LEU A 166 -8.90 -7.14 -20.14
C LEU A 166 -7.71 -6.97 -19.18
N GLY A 167 -6.48 -7.00 -19.70
CA GLY A 167 -5.28 -6.72 -18.92
C GLY A 167 -5.24 -5.28 -18.38
N GLU A 168 -5.68 -4.31 -19.17
CA GLU A 168 -5.80 -2.91 -18.72
C GLU A 168 -6.87 -2.75 -17.61
N THR A 169 -7.99 -3.46 -17.75
CA THR A 169 -9.05 -3.51 -16.72
C THR A 169 -8.54 -4.11 -15.42
N ASP A 170 -7.79 -5.22 -15.50
CA ASP A 170 -7.18 -5.89 -14.34
C ASP A 170 -6.22 -4.95 -13.58
N ALA A 171 -5.37 -4.22 -14.31
CA ALA A 171 -4.50 -3.20 -13.73
C ALA A 171 -5.30 -2.06 -13.07
N GLY A 172 -6.40 -1.63 -13.68
CA GLY A 172 -7.32 -0.64 -13.11
C GLY A 172 -7.97 -1.10 -11.81
N LEU A 173 -8.42 -2.36 -11.74
CA LEU A 173 -9.00 -2.96 -10.53
C LEU A 173 -7.97 -3.08 -9.41
N LEU A 174 -6.72 -3.46 -9.72
CA LEU A 174 -5.64 -3.49 -8.73
C LEU A 174 -5.36 -2.10 -8.16
N GLN A 175 -5.41 -1.06 -8.98
CA GLN A 175 -5.25 0.32 -8.51
C GLN A 175 -6.43 0.75 -7.64
N GLN A 176 -7.66 0.46 -8.07
CA GLN A 176 -8.87 0.73 -7.30
C GLN A 176 -8.87 -0.01 -5.95
N ALA A 177 -8.32 -1.23 -5.90
CA ALA A 177 -8.17 -2.01 -4.67
C ALA A 177 -7.22 -1.36 -3.66
N ARG A 178 -6.15 -0.71 -4.12
CA ARG A 178 -5.22 0.03 -3.26
C ARG A 178 -5.91 1.26 -2.68
N ILE A 179 -6.49 2.09 -3.54
CA ILE A 179 -7.21 3.31 -3.13
C ILE A 179 -8.33 2.98 -2.14
N SER A 180 -9.12 1.94 -2.41
CA SER A 180 -10.21 1.51 -1.53
C SER A 180 -9.71 1.08 -0.14
N ARG A 181 -8.56 0.41 -0.06
CA ARG A 181 -7.93 0.05 1.22
C ARG A 181 -7.40 1.28 1.97
N ASP A 182 -6.81 2.23 1.26
CA ASP A 182 -6.32 3.48 1.86
C ASP A 182 -7.49 4.28 2.45
N VAL A 183 -8.60 4.42 1.71
CA VAL A 183 -9.83 5.05 2.19
C VAL A 183 -10.39 4.32 3.41
N GLN A 184 -10.45 2.98 3.38
CA GLN A 184 -10.90 2.21 4.54
C GLN A 184 -10.03 2.47 5.77
N GLN A 185 -8.71 2.52 5.60
CA GLN A 185 -7.78 2.79 6.69
C GLN A 185 -7.94 4.21 7.23
N GLU A 186 -8.15 5.21 6.37
CA GLU A 186 -8.44 6.58 6.79
C GLU A 186 -9.75 6.69 7.58
N LEU A 187 -10.82 6.02 7.12
CA LEU A 187 -12.09 5.96 7.86
C LEU A 187 -11.92 5.33 9.24
N MET A 188 -11.11 4.26 9.36
CA MET A 188 -10.78 3.66 10.65
C MET A 188 -10.00 4.62 11.57
N ARG A 189 -9.10 5.43 11.02
CA ARG A 189 -8.39 6.47 11.79
C ARG A 189 -9.33 7.58 12.26
N MET A 190 -10.29 7.99 11.44
CA MET A 190 -11.29 8.99 11.84
C MET A 190 -12.22 8.51 12.97
N ARG A 191 -12.37 7.19 13.14
CA ARG A 191 -13.14 6.57 14.22
C ARG A 191 -12.36 6.46 15.53
N ALA A 192 -11.04 6.68 15.52
CA ALA A 192 -10.21 6.50 16.68
C ALA A 192 -10.59 7.51 17.79
N VAL A 193 -10.71 6.99 19.02
CA VAL A 193 -11.07 7.76 20.21
C VAL A 193 -10.09 7.44 21.33
N PRO A 194 -9.73 8.43 22.18
CA PRO A 194 -8.78 8.19 23.25
C PRO A 194 -9.36 7.22 24.30
N PHE A 195 -8.52 6.32 24.81
CA PHE A 195 -8.90 5.38 25.88
C PHE A 195 -9.47 6.10 27.11
N SER A 196 -9.01 7.33 27.36
CA SER A 196 -9.45 8.18 28.46
C SER A 196 -10.97 8.36 28.56
N ASN A 197 -11.70 8.14 27.48
CA ASN A 197 -13.17 8.12 27.47
C ASN A 197 -13.77 7.07 28.42
N LEU A 198 -13.02 6.01 28.79
CA LEU A 198 -13.45 5.01 29.79
C LEU A 198 -13.03 5.37 31.23
N ASN A 199 -12.15 6.36 31.44
CA ASN A 199 -11.55 6.62 32.75
C ASN A 199 -12.61 6.86 33.83
N GLU A 200 -13.54 7.79 33.61
CA GLU A 200 -14.58 8.11 34.61
C GLU A 200 -15.40 6.89 35.02
N ARG A 201 -15.69 6.02 34.04
CA ARG A 201 -16.47 4.80 34.23
C ARG A 201 -15.69 3.78 35.05
N LEU A 202 -14.43 3.53 34.71
CA LEU A 202 -13.55 2.62 35.47
C LEU A 202 -13.30 3.11 36.90
N TYR A 203 -13.06 4.41 37.09
CA TYR A 203 -12.92 5.03 38.41
C TYR A 203 -14.18 4.85 39.27
N ARG A 204 -15.37 4.97 38.66
CA ARG A 204 -16.64 4.76 39.36
C ARG A 204 -16.78 3.31 39.81
N ILE A 205 -16.50 2.35 38.93
CA ILE A 205 -16.55 0.90 39.22
C ILE A 205 -15.55 0.54 40.32
N MET A 206 -14.32 1.06 40.26
CA MET A 206 -13.30 0.85 41.29
C MET A 206 -13.80 1.32 42.66
N ARG A 207 -14.29 2.57 42.75
CA ARG A 207 -14.72 3.17 44.03
C ARG A 207 -15.91 2.44 44.62
N GLN A 208 -16.86 2.05 43.78
CA GLN A 208 -18.02 1.29 44.23
C GLN A 208 -17.59 -0.07 44.79
N THR A 209 -16.80 -0.83 44.02
CA THR A 209 -16.37 -2.19 44.41
C THR A 209 -15.48 -2.16 45.66
N ALA A 210 -14.59 -1.17 45.78
CA ALA A 210 -13.75 -1.00 46.96
C ALA A 210 -14.57 -0.72 48.23
N ARG A 211 -15.61 0.14 48.12
CA ARG A 211 -16.54 0.41 49.23
C ARG A 211 -17.36 -0.82 49.62
N GLU A 212 -17.87 -1.57 48.64
CA GLU A 212 -18.65 -2.80 48.86
C GLU A 212 -17.82 -3.87 49.59
N LEU A 213 -16.53 -3.97 49.28
CA LEU A 213 -15.61 -4.93 49.90
C LEU A 213 -14.91 -4.41 51.17
N GLY A 214 -15.13 -3.14 51.55
CA GLY A 214 -14.45 -2.52 52.68
C GLY A 214 -12.93 -2.34 52.51
N LYS A 215 -12.44 -2.33 51.26
CA LYS A 215 -11.01 -2.21 50.93
C LYS A 215 -10.65 -0.79 50.50
N LYS A 216 -9.38 -0.40 50.70
CA LYS A 216 -8.81 0.82 50.13
C LYS A 216 -8.07 0.47 48.84
N ALA A 217 -8.41 1.16 47.75
CA ALA A 217 -7.77 0.96 46.46
C ALA A 217 -7.70 2.29 45.70
N GLU A 218 -6.64 2.44 44.91
CA GLU A 218 -6.41 3.55 43.99
C GLU A 218 -6.21 2.97 42.58
N LEU A 219 -6.77 3.64 41.57
CA LEU A 219 -6.68 3.22 40.17
C LEU A 219 -5.78 4.20 39.42
N GLU A 220 -4.63 3.71 38.96
CA GLU A 220 -3.73 4.44 38.07
C GLU A 220 -3.93 3.93 36.64
N ILE A 221 -4.14 4.84 35.68
CA ILE A 221 -4.33 4.50 34.27
C ILE A 221 -3.21 5.17 33.48
N GLU A 222 -2.24 4.37 33.07
CA GLU A 222 -1.19 4.79 32.14
C GLU A 222 -1.68 4.66 30.68
N GLY A 223 -1.29 5.61 29.82
CA GLY A 223 -1.61 5.53 28.39
C GLY A 223 -3.04 5.90 28.03
N GLY A 224 -3.77 6.68 28.85
CA GLY A 224 -5.14 7.12 28.54
C GLY A 224 -5.28 7.90 27.22
N GLN A 225 -4.20 8.52 26.75
CA GLN A 225 -4.12 9.23 25.47
C GLN A 225 -4.02 8.31 24.24
N VAL A 226 -3.81 7.00 24.42
CA VAL A 226 -3.75 6.06 23.30
C VAL A 226 -5.11 6.06 22.60
N GLU A 227 -5.10 6.24 21.29
CA GLU A 227 -6.30 6.20 20.47
C GLU A 227 -6.64 4.75 20.10
N LEU A 228 -7.89 4.35 20.32
CA LEU A 228 -8.42 3.05 19.93
C LEU A 228 -9.65 3.22 19.05
N ASP A 229 -9.91 2.22 18.20
CA ASP A 229 -11.18 2.14 17.50
C ASP A 229 -12.35 2.14 18.51
N ARG A 230 -13.35 2.99 18.24
CA ARG A 230 -14.51 3.13 19.13
C ARG A 230 -15.24 1.80 19.39
N SER A 231 -15.42 0.94 18.39
CA SER A 231 -16.10 -0.35 18.61
C SER A 231 -15.28 -1.27 19.49
N VAL A 232 -13.95 -1.22 19.37
CA VAL A 232 -13.05 -1.96 20.25
C VAL A 232 -13.18 -1.42 21.67
N LEU A 233 -13.14 -0.10 21.86
CA LEU A 233 -13.29 0.54 23.18
C LEU A 233 -14.62 0.15 23.86
N GLU A 234 -15.71 0.15 23.11
CA GLU A 234 -17.03 -0.27 23.60
C GLU A 234 -17.06 -1.76 23.99
N LYS A 235 -16.41 -2.64 23.21
CA LYS A 235 -16.34 -4.08 23.47
C LYS A 235 -15.44 -4.45 24.64
N ILE A 236 -14.31 -3.77 24.83
CA ILE A 236 -13.36 -4.07 25.92
C ILE A 236 -13.78 -3.47 27.27
N GLY A 237 -14.67 -2.48 27.26
CA GLY A 237 -15.10 -1.80 28.49
C GLY A 237 -15.64 -2.76 29.56
N ALA A 238 -16.59 -3.63 29.22
CA ALA A 238 -17.16 -4.59 30.17
C ALA A 238 -16.13 -5.65 30.66
N PRO A 239 -15.30 -6.26 29.80
CA PRO A 239 -14.18 -7.09 30.25
C PRO A 239 -13.23 -6.40 31.22
N LEU A 240 -12.86 -5.13 30.97
CA LEU A 240 -12.00 -4.36 31.88
C LEU A 240 -12.65 -4.14 33.24
N GLU A 241 -13.95 -3.84 33.27
CA GLU A 241 -14.71 -3.73 34.52
C GLU A 241 -14.70 -5.03 35.30
N HIS A 242 -14.88 -6.16 34.61
CA HIS A 242 -14.83 -7.47 35.25
C HIS A 242 -13.45 -7.77 35.83
N MET A 243 -12.37 -7.51 35.06
CA MET A 243 -11.00 -7.66 35.55
C MET A 243 -10.73 -6.79 36.78
N LEU A 244 -11.20 -5.54 36.77
CA LEU A 244 -11.05 -4.61 37.89
C LEU A 244 -11.80 -5.11 39.14
N ARG A 245 -13.01 -5.65 38.98
CA ARG A 245 -13.77 -6.26 40.08
C ARG A 245 -13.08 -7.50 40.63
N ASN A 246 -12.57 -8.38 39.76
CA ASN A 246 -11.85 -9.57 40.17
C ASN A 246 -10.56 -9.24 40.90
N ALA A 247 -9.81 -8.24 40.42
CA ALA A 247 -8.60 -7.76 41.07
C ALA A 247 -8.88 -7.23 42.47
N LEU A 248 -9.96 -6.45 42.67
CA LEU A 248 -10.34 -5.96 44.00
C LEU A 248 -10.91 -7.07 44.91
N GLY A 249 -11.68 -7.99 44.34
CA GLY A 249 -12.29 -9.12 45.07
C GLY A 249 -11.25 -10.09 45.61
N HIS A 250 -10.35 -10.55 44.72
CA HIS A 250 -9.45 -11.66 44.99
C HIS A 250 -7.97 -11.26 45.04
N GLY A 251 -7.58 -10.16 44.39
CA GLY A 251 -6.17 -9.77 44.25
C GLY A 251 -5.65 -8.78 45.31
N VAL A 252 -6.52 -8.14 46.09
CA VAL A 252 -6.13 -7.24 47.18
C VAL A 252 -6.34 -7.94 48.52
N GLU A 253 -5.28 -8.15 49.29
CA GLU A 253 -5.36 -8.71 50.65
C GLU A 253 -6.11 -7.76 51.61
N SER A 254 -6.79 -8.31 52.61
CA SER A 254 -7.51 -7.52 53.61
C SER A 254 -6.52 -6.64 54.40
N PRO A 255 -6.86 -5.36 54.68
CA PRO A 255 -5.97 -4.42 55.36
C PRO A 255 -5.63 -4.80 56.79
#